data_AF-A0A9D7EPR7-F1
#
_entry.id   AF-A0A9D7EPR7-F1
#
_cell.length_a   1.000
_cell.length_b   1.000
_cell.length_c   1.000
_cell.angle_alpha   90.00
_cell.angle_beta   90.00
_cell.angle_gamma   90.00
#
_symmetry.space_group_name_H-M   'P 1'
#
loop_
_entity.id
_entity.type
_entity.pdbx_description
1 polymer ?
#
loop_
_entity_poly.entity_id
_entity_poly.type
_entity_poly.pdbx_seq_one_letter_code
_entity_poly.pdbx_strand_id
1 'polypeptide(L)'
;MIATDMKRGFAANRFEKSVEPRVKKDDGGYFIYTLSENVKVYFEDYYGFLEQVETRALADLKDVKVKLSELQPHQNELHAYLYARKKVIEVLLRTVYDFYSEGNNFGVVMSPWCFGTVVLEKVEAYRDKLSKGNATDDDLPEYTYDVVRYLDEIYRKTLLDLFDFPEKAFSMRWQYSELLKRYSKALTNITTSLQSVMMLVKSYGS
;
A
#
# COMPACT_ATOMS: atom_id res chain seq x y z
N MET A 1 -10.77 -11.46 -7.58
CA MET A 1 -10.31 -12.86 -7.74
C MET A 1 -8.83 -12.81 -8.08
N ILE A 2 -7.96 -12.78 -7.05
CA ILE A 2 -6.53 -12.52 -7.17
C ILE A 2 -5.95 -13.53 -8.16
N ALA A 3 -5.42 -13.01 -9.26
CA ALA A 3 -5.21 -13.65 -10.55
C ALA A 3 -5.05 -15.17 -10.48
N THR A 4 -5.74 -15.90 -11.37
CA THR A 4 -6.07 -17.34 -11.34
C THR A 4 -4.99 -18.33 -10.87
N ASP A 5 -3.70 -17.95 -10.89
CA ASP A 5 -2.55 -18.77 -10.51
C ASP A 5 -1.69 -18.20 -9.35
N MET A 6 -2.06 -17.05 -8.79
CA MET A 6 -1.33 -16.45 -7.67
C MET A 6 -1.62 -17.19 -6.37
N LYS A 7 -0.56 -17.52 -5.64
CA LYS A 7 -0.64 -18.20 -4.35
C LYS A 7 -0.41 -17.21 -3.21
N ARG A 8 -1.11 -17.43 -2.09
CA ARG A 8 -0.84 -16.72 -0.83
C ARG A 8 0.62 -16.95 -0.42
N GLY A 9 1.34 -15.88 -0.11
CA GLY A 9 2.72 -15.98 0.39
C GLY A 9 2.84 -16.72 1.73
N PHE A 10 1.80 -16.64 2.56
CA PHE A 10 1.70 -17.28 3.88
C PHE A 10 0.52 -18.25 3.95
N ALA A 11 0.66 -19.41 3.31
CA ALA A 11 -0.33 -20.48 3.41
C ALA A 11 -0.37 -21.14 4.80
N ALA A 12 -1.55 -21.54 5.27
CA ALA A 12 -1.75 -22.11 6.62
C ALA A 12 -0.86 -23.33 6.92
N ASN A 13 -0.65 -24.20 5.92
CA ASN A 13 0.19 -25.38 6.01
C ASN A 13 1.68 -25.08 6.32
N ARG A 14 2.14 -23.86 6.08
CA ARG A 14 3.50 -23.41 6.41
C ARG A 14 3.72 -23.32 7.91
N PHE A 15 2.68 -22.91 8.64
CA PHE A 15 2.74 -22.69 10.09
C PHE A 15 2.53 -23.97 10.90
N GLU A 16 2.08 -25.05 10.26
CA GLU A 16 1.99 -26.38 10.88
C GLU A 16 3.35 -27.07 10.97
N LYS A 17 4.27 -26.75 10.05
CA LYS A 17 5.58 -27.43 9.92
C LYS A 17 6.75 -26.65 10.52
N SER A 18 6.60 -25.35 10.72
CA SER A 18 7.66 -24.45 11.16
C SER A 18 7.20 -23.58 12.31
N VAL A 19 7.97 -23.55 13.39
CA VAL A 19 7.78 -22.62 14.52
C VAL A 19 8.44 -21.29 14.14
N GLU A 20 7.67 -20.39 13.52
CA GLU A 20 8.09 -19.00 13.35
C GLU A 20 7.75 -18.22 14.62
N PRO A 21 8.74 -17.65 15.36
CA PRO A 21 8.49 -17.00 16.66
C PRO A 21 7.51 -15.82 16.62
N ARG A 22 7.42 -15.16 15.46
CA ARG A 22 6.50 -14.02 15.24
C ARG A 22 5.05 -14.47 15.06
N VAL A 23 4.82 -15.72 14.65
CA VAL A 23 3.50 -16.27 14.39
C VAL A 23 2.98 -16.96 15.64
N LYS A 24 1.77 -16.58 16.03
CA LYS A 24 1.05 -17.14 17.17
C LYS A 24 -0.24 -17.79 16.68
N LYS A 25 -0.84 -18.63 17.53
CA LYS A 25 -2.10 -19.33 17.24
C LYS A 25 -3.00 -19.27 18.46
N ASP A 26 -4.28 -18.98 18.22
CA ASP A 26 -5.36 -19.15 19.19
C ASP A 26 -6.64 -19.62 18.48
N ASP A 27 -7.80 -19.50 19.15
CA ASP A 27 -9.10 -19.95 18.63
C ASP A 27 -9.49 -19.28 17.30
N GLY A 28 -8.96 -18.10 17.01
CA GLY A 28 -9.17 -17.38 15.74
C GLY A 28 -8.24 -17.81 14.60
N GLY A 29 -7.29 -18.71 14.87
CA GLY A 29 -6.31 -19.20 13.90
C GLY A 29 -4.93 -18.57 14.06
N TYR A 30 -4.15 -18.54 12.98
CA TYR A 30 -2.80 -17.99 12.99
C TYR A 30 -2.82 -16.46 12.89
N PHE A 31 -1.98 -15.80 13.67
CA PHE A 31 -1.86 -14.35 13.71
C PHE A 31 -0.44 -13.88 13.97
N ILE A 32 -0.19 -12.60 13.68
CA ILE A 32 1.01 -11.88 14.12
C ILE A 32 0.61 -10.59 14.82
N TYR A 33 1.56 -10.01 15.56
CA TYR A 33 1.52 -8.59 15.87
C TYR A 33 2.26 -7.85 14.77
N THR A 34 1.60 -6.88 14.13
CA THR A 34 2.18 -6.13 13.00
C THR A 34 3.41 -5.35 13.43
N LEU A 35 4.42 -5.28 12.56
CA LEU A 35 5.68 -4.59 12.89
C LEU A 35 5.49 -3.07 13.05
N SER A 36 4.58 -2.49 12.27
CA SER A 36 4.34 -1.04 12.21
C SER A 36 3.39 -0.54 13.29
N GLU A 37 2.36 -1.32 13.65
CA GLU A 37 1.29 -0.86 14.54
C GLU A 37 1.26 -1.62 15.87
N ASN A 38 1.97 -2.74 15.98
CA ASN A 38 1.88 -3.69 17.09
C ASN A 38 0.42 -4.12 17.37
N VAL A 39 -0.37 -4.23 16.30
CA VAL A 39 -1.77 -4.67 16.35
C VAL A 39 -1.84 -6.13 15.97
N LYS A 40 -2.72 -6.88 16.63
CA LYS A 40 -2.98 -8.28 16.29
C LYS A 40 -3.71 -8.36 14.95
N VAL A 41 -3.14 -9.09 13.99
CA VAL A 41 -3.75 -9.32 12.67
C VAL A 41 -3.71 -10.82 12.37
N TYR A 42 -4.89 -11.38 12.08
CA TYR A 42 -5.01 -12.76 11.61
C TYR A 42 -4.68 -12.83 10.12
N PHE A 43 -4.02 -13.91 9.69
CA PHE A 43 -3.68 -14.09 8.28
C PHE A 43 -4.93 -14.18 7.39
N GLU A 44 -5.98 -14.87 7.86
CA GLU A 44 -7.23 -15.00 7.09
C GLU A 44 -7.96 -13.67 6.93
N ASP A 45 -8.01 -12.83 7.98
CA ASP A 45 -8.59 -11.50 7.88
C ASP A 45 -7.82 -10.61 6.90
N TYR A 46 -6.49 -10.67 6.95
CA TYR A 46 -5.61 -9.94 6.04
C TYR A 46 -5.84 -10.37 4.57
N TYR A 47 -5.83 -11.67 4.30
CA TYR A 47 -6.07 -12.17 2.94
C TYR A 47 -7.49 -11.92 2.46
N GLY A 48 -8.49 -12.09 3.33
CA GLY A 48 -9.88 -11.79 3.03
C GLY A 48 -10.09 -10.31 2.67
N PHE A 49 -9.43 -9.40 3.39
CA PHE A 49 -9.42 -7.97 3.05
C PHE A 49 -8.84 -7.72 1.65
N LEU A 50 -7.67 -8.29 1.33
CA LEU A 50 -7.03 -8.11 0.02
C LEU A 50 -7.92 -8.64 -1.12
N GLU A 51 -8.53 -9.81 -0.94
CA GLU A 51 -9.42 -10.45 -1.94
C GLU A 51 -10.70 -9.62 -2.19
N GLN A 52 -11.28 -9.03 -1.13
CA GLN A 52 -12.44 -8.14 -1.25
C GLN A 52 -12.09 -6.83 -1.98
N VAL A 53 -10.98 -6.20 -1.59
CA VAL A 53 -10.50 -4.96 -2.20
C VAL A 53 -10.22 -5.16 -3.68
N GLU A 54 -9.55 -6.25 -4.03
CA GLU A 54 -9.21 -6.55 -5.41
C GLU A 54 -10.45 -6.86 -6.26
N THR A 55 -11.45 -7.55 -5.69
CA THR A 55 -12.74 -7.75 -6.36
C THR A 55 -13.43 -6.42 -6.68
N ARG A 56 -13.48 -5.47 -5.73
CA ARG A 56 -14.04 -4.13 -5.96
C ARG A 56 -13.22 -3.35 -6.99
N ALA A 57 -11.89 -3.36 -6.86
CA ALA A 57 -10.98 -2.66 -7.75
C ALA A 57 -11.04 -3.16 -9.19
N LEU A 58 -11.19 -4.48 -9.42
CA LEU A 58 -11.35 -5.03 -10.76
C LEU A 58 -12.69 -4.63 -11.41
N ALA A 59 -13.78 -4.60 -10.64
CA ALA A 59 -15.06 -4.13 -11.12
C ALA A 59 -15.00 -2.66 -11.55
N ASP A 60 -14.40 -1.82 -10.70
CA ASP A 60 -14.21 -0.39 -10.97
C ASP A 60 -13.27 -0.14 -12.16
N LEU A 61 -12.18 -0.91 -12.27
CA LEU A 61 -11.25 -0.80 -13.41
C LEU A 61 -11.95 -1.16 -14.72
N LYS A 62 -12.80 -2.19 -14.71
CA LYS A 62 -13.57 -2.60 -15.89
C LYS A 62 -14.50 -1.48 -16.34
N ASP A 63 -15.25 -0.88 -15.41
CA ASP A 63 -16.14 0.25 -15.71
C ASP A 63 -15.37 1.45 -16.28
N VAL A 64 -14.25 1.83 -15.66
CA VAL A 64 -13.40 2.93 -16.13
C VAL A 64 -12.83 2.65 -17.52
N LYS A 65 -12.39 1.41 -17.81
CA LYS A 65 -11.88 1.03 -19.13
C LYS A 65 -12.94 1.11 -20.22
N VAL A 66 -14.18 0.69 -19.92
CA VAL A 66 -15.31 0.82 -20.86
C VAL A 66 -15.57 2.29 -21.16
N LYS A 67 -15.67 3.13 -20.13
CA LYS A 67 -15.86 4.58 -20.29
C LYS A 67 -14.73 5.25 -21.08
N LEU A 68 -13.48 4.81 -20.87
CA LEU A 68 -12.33 5.29 -21.65
C LEU A 68 -12.43 4.91 -23.13
N SER A 69 -12.92 3.70 -23.45
CA SER A 69 -13.05 3.23 -24.84
C SER A 69 -14.18 3.90 -25.62
N GLU A 70 -15.17 4.47 -24.93
CA GLU A 70 -16.34 5.13 -25.52
C GLU A 70 -16.18 6.66 -25.64
N LEU A 71 -15.05 7.21 -25.19
CA LEU A 71 -14.78 8.65 -25.21
C LEU A 71 -14.70 9.21 -26.63
N GLN A 72 -15.34 10.36 -26.81
CA GLN A 72 -15.20 11.15 -28.01
C GLN A 72 -13.93 12.02 -27.95
N PRO A 73 -13.30 12.34 -29.09
CA PRO A 73 -12.03 13.08 -29.12
C PRO A 73 -12.04 14.48 -28.50
N HIS A 74 -13.22 15.08 -28.31
CA HIS A 74 -13.35 16.42 -27.72
C HIS A 74 -13.51 16.39 -26.19
N GLN A 75 -13.58 15.21 -25.57
CA GLN A 75 -13.84 15.03 -24.14
C GLN A 75 -12.54 14.92 -23.32
N ASN A 76 -11.60 15.83 -23.54
CA ASN A 76 -10.26 15.80 -22.94
C ASN A 76 -10.29 15.82 -21.40
N GLU A 77 -11.19 16.61 -20.81
CA GLU A 77 -11.33 16.71 -19.35
C GLU A 77 -11.81 15.38 -18.73
N LEU A 78 -12.82 14.76 -19.34
CA LEU A 78 -13.33 13.45 -18.90
C LEU A 78 -12.28 12.35 -19.10
N HIS A 79 -11.51 12.43 -20.20
CA HIS A 79 -10.37 11.53 -20.43
C HIS A 79 -9.33 11.66 -19.30
N ALA A 80 -8.94 12.88 -18.92
CA ALA A 80 -7.99 13.12 -17.83
C ALA A 80 -8.51 12.59 -16.48
N TYR A 81 -9.79 12.82 -16.16
CA TYR A 81 -10.44 12.30 -14.96
C TYR A 81 -10.43 10.76 -14.91
N LEU A 82 -10.89 10.12 -15.99
CA LEU A 82 -10.97 8.66 -16.06
C LEU A 82 -9.57 8.02 -16.06
N TYR A 83 -8.60 8.65 -16.71
CA TYR A 83 -7.20 8.23 -16.67
C TYR A 83 -6.63 8.32 -15.25
N ALA A 84 -6.86 9.42 -14.53
CA ALA A 84 -6.44 9.56 -13.14
C ALA A 84 -7.06 8.45 -12.26
N ARG A 85 -8.36 8.18 -12.42
CA ARG A 85 -9.06 7.12 -11.68
C ARG A 85 -8.49 5.74 -12.01
N LYS A 86 -8.28 5.43 -13.30
CA LYS A 86 -7.62 4.20 -13.77
C LYS A 86 -6.27 4.02 -13.07
N LYS A 87 -5.45 5.07 -13.01
CA LYS A 87 -4.11 5.00 -12.39
C LYS A 87 -4.14 4.75 -10.89
N VAL A 88 -5.06 5.36 -10.15
CA VAL A 88 -5.25 5.04 -8.72
C VAL A 88 -5.57 3.55 -8.54
N ILE A 89 -6.49 3.02 -9.35
CA ILE A 89 -6.90 1.61 -9.27
C ILE A 89 -5.75 0.66 -9.68
N GLU A 90 -4.99 0.99 -10.73
CA GLU A 90 -3.82 0.20 -11.16
C GLU A 90 -2.73 0.16 -10.08
N VAL A 91 -2.45 1.28 -9.42
CA VAL A 91 -1.50 1.34 -8.30
C VAL A 91 -1.99 0.45 -7.14
N LEU A 92 -3.29 0.50 -6.82
CA LEU A 92 -3.89 -0.34 -5.80
C LEU A 92 -3.76 -1.83 -6.14
N LEU A 93 -4.20 -2.26 -7.33
CA LEU A 93 -4.17 -3.66 -7.74
C LEU A 93 -2.76 -4.23 -7.74
N ARG A 94 -1.78 -3.50 -8.29
CA ARG A 94 -0.37 -3.89 -8.23
C ARG A 94 0.08 -4.10 -6.78
N THR A 95 -0.28 -3.19 -5.89
CA THR A 95 0.09 -3.31 -4.46
C THR A 95 -0.58 -4.50 -3.81
N VAL A 96 -1.84 -4.80 -4.13
CA VAL A 96 -2.52 -6.01 -3.64
C VAL A 96 -1.77 -7.27 -4.09
N TYR A 97 -1.41 -7.37 -5.38
CA TYR A 97 -0.72 -8.54 -5.92
C TYR A 97 0.69 -8.73 -5.35
N ASP A 98 1.46 -7.65 -5.23
CA ASP A 98 2.78 -7.65 -4.60
C ASP A 98 2.68 -8.19 -3.16
N PHE A 99 1.68 -7.74 -2.40
CA PHE A 99 1.53 -8.07 -0.98
C PHE A 99 0.89 -9.46 -0.76
N TYR A 100 -0.03 -9.87 -1.64
CA TYR A 100 -0.70 -11.17 -1.54
C TYR A 100 0.27 -12.35 -1.69
N SER A 101 1.20 -12.23 -2.64
CA SER A 101 2.16 -13.29 -2.98
C SER A 101 3.45 -13.25 -2.16
N GLU A 102 3.74 -12.16 -1.45
CA GLU A 102 4.93 -12.03 -0.63
C GLU A 102 4.89 -12.98 0.59
N GLY A 103 5.85 -13.89 0.66
CA GLY A 103 5.96 -14.92 1.69
C GLY A 103 7.25 -14.87 2.50
N ASN A 104 8.21 -14.04 2.16
CA ASN A 104 9.49 -13.94 2.86
C ASN A 104 9.51 -12.80 3.89
N ASN A 105 8.59 -11.84 3.76
CA ASN A 105 8.55 -10.66 4.62
C ASN A 105 7.21 -10.53 5.37
N PHE A 106 7.20 -10.82 6.68
CA PHE A 106 6.02 -10.60 7.53
C PHE A 106 5.59 -9.12 7.64
N GLY A 107 6.43 -8.17 7.23
CA GLY A 107 6.09 -6.75 7.18
C GLY A 107 4.98 -6.40 6.19
N VAL A 108 4.63 -7.30 5.26
CA VAL A 108 3.48 -7.10 4.36
C VAL A 108 2.14 -7.37 5.02
N VAL A 109 2.13 -8.16 6.10
CA VAL A 109 0.92 -8.47 6.87
C VAL A 109 0.69 -7.32 7.85
N MET A 110 -0.37 -6.56 7.59
CA MET A 110 -0.68 -5.31 8.28
C MET A 110 -2.17 -5.09 8.38
N SER A 111 -2.59 -4.12 9.20
CA SER A 111 -4.00 -3.75 9.25
C SER A 111 -4.49 -3.16 7.92
N PRO A 112 -5.81 -3.17 7.65
CA PRO A 112 -6.39 -2.45 6.52
C PRO A 112 -5.98 -0.97 6.47
N TRP A 113 -5.91 -0.29 7.62
CA TRP A 113 -5.53 1.12 7.69
C TRP A 113 -4.07 1.36 7.27
N CYS A 114 -3.15 0.52 7.74
CA CYS A 114 -1.76 0.57 7.34
C CYS A 114 -1.60 0.30 5.85
N PHE A 115 -2.32 -0.70 5.31
CA PHE A 115 -2.33 -0.98 3.88
C PHE A 115 -2.82 0.20 3.06
N GLY A 116 -3.92 0.83 3.46
CA GLY A 116 -4.45 2.02 2.79
C GLY A 116 -3.46 3.17 2.77
N THR A 117 -2.67 3.35 3.83
CA THR A 117 -1.60 4.37 3.89
C THR A 117 -0.48 4.07 2.90
N VAL A 118 -0.03 2.81 2.80
CA VAL A 118 0.99 2.39 1.82
C VAL A 118 0.54 2.64 0.39
N VAL A 119 -0.72 2.30 0.05
CA VAL A 119 -1.27 2.54 -1.29
C VAL A 119 -1.33 4.04 -1.59
N LEU A 120 -1.77 4.84 -0.61
CA LEU A 120 -1.82 6.29 -0.75
C LEU A 120 -0.42 6.87 -1.07
N GLU A 121 0.60 6.50 -0.31
CA GLU A 121 1.99 6.92 -0.57
C GLU A 121 2.47 6.53 -1.97
N LYS A 122 2.11 5.32 -2.45
CA LYS A 122 2.43 4.88 -3.81
C LYS A 122 1.71 5.70 -4.88
N VAL A 123 0.47 6.13 -4.65
CA VAL A 123 -0.26 7.01 -5.57
C VAL A 123 0.38 8.40 -5.62
N GLU A 124 0.77 8.96 -4.48
CA GLU A 124 1.47 10.25 -4.44
C GLU A 124 2.84 10.20 -5.11
N ALA A 125 3.59 9.11 -4.88
CA ALA A 125 4.85 8.90 -5.56
C ALA A 125 4.68 8.80 -7.09
N TYR A 126 3.58 8.21 -7.57
CA TYR A 126 3.23 8.21 -8.99
C TYR A 126 2.89 9.62 -9.49
N ARG A 127 2.04 10.34 -8.77
CA ARG A 127 1.66 11.73 -9.07
C ARG A 127 2.90 12.64 -9.17
N ASP A 128 3.85 12.50 -8.25
CA ASP A 128 5.09 13.27 -8.27
C ASP A 128 5.98 12.95 -9.47
N LYS A 129 6.06 11.67 -9.88
CA LYS A 129 6.76 11.27 -11.10
C LYS A 129 6.10 11.87 -12.34
N LEU A 130 4.76 11.84 -12.39
CA LEU A 130 3.99 12.41 -13.48
C LEU A 130 4.22 13.92 -13.61
N SER A 131 4.19 14.66 -12.49
CA SER A 131 4.44 16.11 -12.50
C SER A 131 5.85 16.50 -12.97
N LYS A 132 6.81 15.59 -12.86
CA LYS A 132 8.21 15.79 -13.29
C LYS A 132 8.47 15.30 -14.73
N GLY A 133 7.44 14.80 -15.42
CA GLY A 133 7.59 14.22 -16.76
C GLY A 133 8.32 12.88 -16.80
N ASN A 134 8.45 12.19 -15.66
CA ASN A 134 9.18 10.93 -15.53
C ASN A 134 8.26 9.69 -15.59
N ALA A 135 6.99 9.87 -15.95
CA ALA A 135 6.04 8.76 -16.11
C ALA A 135 6.16 8.18 -17.53
N THR A 136 6.41 6.88 -17.64
CA THR A 136 6.52 6.14 -18.91
C THR A 136 5.25 5.32 -19.15
N ASP A 137 4.10 6.01 -19.25
CA ASP A 137 2.83 5.35 -19.56
C ASP A 137 2.46 5.62 -21.03
N ASP A 138 2.21 4.55 -21.80
CA ASP A 138 1.91 4.65 -23.24
C ASP A 138 0.58 5.36 -23.55
N ASP A 139 -0.35 5.38 -22.59
CA ASP A 139 -1.70 5.94 -22.73
C ASP A 139 -1.83 7.38 -22.17
N LEU A 140 -0.72 8.10 -21.96
CA LEU A 140 -0.77 9.44 -21.34
C LEU A 140 -1.57 10.43 -22.20
N PRO A 141 -2.53 11.16 -21.61
CA PRO A 141 -3.19 12.25 -22.31
C PRO A 141 -2.18 13.34 -22.71
N GLU A 142 -2.46 14.06 -23.79
CA GLU A 142 -1.62 15.16 -24.30
C GLU A 142 -1.35 16.22 -23.22
N TYR A 143 -2.33 16.47 -22.35
CA TYR A 143 -2.23 17.40 -21.23
C TYR A 143 -2.15 16.67 -19.89
N THR A 144 -0.92 16.39 -19.43
CA THR A 144 -0.66 15.71 -18.15
C THR A 144 -1.03 16.56 -16.92
N TYR A 145 -1.12 17.88 -17.08
CA TYR A 145 -1.51 18.80 -16.01
C TYR A 145 -2.89 18.46 -15.42
N ASP A 146 -3.88 18.23 -16.28
CA ASP A 146 -5.24 17.89 -15.84
C ASP A 146 -5.29 16.53 -15.13
N VAL A 147 -4.46 15.58 -15.56
CA VAL A 147 -4.33 14.29 -14.88
C VAL A 147 -3.78 14.47 -13.46
N VAL A 148 -2.74 15.28 -13.29
CA VAL A 148 -2.16 15.58 -11.97
C VAL A 148 -3.20 16.25 -11.07
N ARG A 149 -3.94 17.23 -11.60
CA ARG A 149 -5.04 17.90 -10.89
C ARG A 149 -6.08 16.88 -10.42
N TYR A 150 -6.56 16.03 -11.32
CA TYR A 150 -7.57 15.04 -10.95
C TYR A 150 -7.05 13.97 -10.00
N LEU A 151 -5.79 13.55 -10.13
CA LEU A 151 -5.18 12.67 -9.14
C LEU A 151 -5.33 13.30 -7.76
N ASP A 152 -4.84 14.53 -7.57
CA ASP A 152 -4.87 15.27 -6.29
C ASP A 152 -6.30 15.39 -5.72
N GLU A 153 -7.31 15.56 -6.58
CA GLU A 153 -8.71 15.68 -6.18
C GLU A 153 -9.34 14.34 -5.76
N ILE A 154 -9.07 13.24 -6.48
CA ILE A 154 -9.90 12.03 -6.39
C ILE A 154 -9.26 10.88 -5.63
N TYR A 155 -7.93 10.86 -5.45
CA TYR A 155 -7.25 9.65 -4.98
C TYR A 155 -7.75 9.18 -3.60
N ARG A 156 -7.99 10.13 -2.67
CA ARG A 156 -8.45 9.79 -1.32
C ARG A 156 -9.83 9.16 -1.34
N LYS A 157 -10.77 9.82 -2.02
CA LYS A 157 -12.16 9.36 -2.09
C LYS A 157 -12.23 8.00 -2.78
N THR A 158 -11.54 7.85 -3.91
CA THR A 158 -11.49 6.58 -4.65
C THR A 158 -10.97 5.44 -3.78
N LEU A 159 -9.91 5.68 -3.00
CA LEU A 159 -9.36 4.66 -2.10
C LEU A 159 -10.30 4.35 -0.92
N LEU A 160 -10.97 5.37 -0.33
CA LEU A 160 -11.94 5.14 0.74
C LEU A 160 -13.09 4.25 0.27
N ASP A 161 -13.64 4.54 -0.91
CA ASP A 161 -14.73 3.78 -1.51
C ASP A 161 -14.28 2.32 -1.79
N LEU A 162 -13.08 2.12 -2.34
CA LEU A 162 -12.54 0.79 -2.65
C LEU A 162 -12.17 -0.03 -1.39
N PHE A 163 -11.75 0.62 -0.32
CA PHE A 163 -11.45 -0.03 0.95
C PHE A 163 -12.68 -0.23 1.84
N ASP A 164 -13.81 0.42 1.52
CA ASP A 164 -14.99 0.49 2.38
C ASP A 164 -14.66 1.11 3.76
N PHE A 165 -13.88 2.20 3.73
CA PHE A 165 -13.46 2.91 4.92
C PHE A 165 -14.36 4.11 5.22
N PRO A 166 -14.51 4.49 6.50
CA PRO A 166 -15.23 5.71 6.85
C PRO A 166 -14.51 6.93 6.28
N GLU A 167 -15.24 7.99 5.92
CA GLU A 167 -14.70 9.20 5.27
C GLU A 167 -13.51 9.84 6.01
N LYS A 168 -13.45 9.63 7.33
CA LYS A 168 -12.40 10.17 8.20
C LYS A 168 -11.14 9.28 8.27
N ALA A 169 -11.10 8.11 7.66
CA ALA A 169 -9.98 7.16 7.81
C ALA A 169 -8.63 7.76 7.38
N PHE A 170 -8.59 8.51 6.26
CA PHE A 170 -7.39 9.20 5.80
C PHE A 170 -7.20 10.61 6.36
N SER A 171 -8.10 11.09 7.23
CA SER A 171 -7.90 12.37 7.93
C SER A 171 -6.84 12.28 9.04
N MET A 172 -6.62 11.08 9.60
CA MET A 172 -5.61 10.81 10.63
C MET A 172 -4.20 10.55 10.10
N ARG A 173 -3.93 10.99 8.87
CA ARG A 173 -2.66 10.81 8.14
C ARG A 173 -1.43 11.45 8.80
N TRP A 174 -1.66 12.32 9.79
CA TRP A 174 -0.62 12.93 10.61
C TRP A 174 -0.07 11.98 11.68
N GLN A 175 -0.89 11.14 12.33
CA GLN A 175 -0.43 10.45 13.54
C GLN A 175 0.58 9.32 13.27
N TYR A 176 0.41 8.55 12.20
CA TYR A 176 1.30 7.42 11.89
C TYR A 176 2.58 7.83 11.15
N SER A 177 2.52 8.84 10.28
CA SER A 177 3.72 9.40 9.63
C SER A 177 4.61 10.13 10.63
N GLU A 178 4.02 10.82 11.62
CA GLU A 178 4.74 11.41 12.75
C GLU A 178 5.30 10.31 13.68
N LEU A 179 4.55 9.23 13.92
CA LEU A 179 5.04 8.08 14.69
C LEU A 179 6.24 7.44 13.99
N LEU A 180 6.14 7.13 12.70
CA LEU A 180 7.23 6.55 11.89
C LEU A 180 8.45 7.47 11.84
N LYS A 181 8.26 8.79 11.70
CA LYS A 181 9.34 9.78 11.81
C LYS A 181 9.99 9.77 13.20
N ARG A 182 9.19 9.67 14.28
CA ARG A 182 9.70 9.57 15.67
C ARG A 182 10.46 8.27 15.91
N TYR A 183 9.97 7.15 15.40
CA TYR A 183 10.64 5.85 15.49
C TYR A 183 11.93 5.84 14.68
N SER A 184 11.91 6.32 13.44
CA SER A 184 13.11 6.48 12.60
C SER A 184 14.17 7.35 13.31
N LYS A 185 13.75 8.48 13.90
CA LYS A 185 14.65 9.35 14.67
C LYS A 185 15.21 8.65 15.92
N ALA A 186 14.38 7.92 16.66
CA ALA A 186 14.83 7.16 17.84
C ALA A 186 15.85 6.07 17.45
N LEU A 187 15.62 5.37 16.34
CA LEU A 187 16.51 4.33 15.83
C LEU A 187 17.86 4.90 15.37
N THR A 188 17.83 6.04 14.66
CA THR A 188 19.05 6.78 14.29
C THR A 188 19.83 7.19 15.53
N ASN A 189 19.17 7.76 16.54
CA ASN A 189 19.82 8.16 17.79
C ASN A 189 20.48 6.98 18.51
N ILE A 190 19.79 5.84 18.63
CA ILE A 190 20.33 4.62 19.25
C ILE A 190 21.57 4.13 18.47
N THR A 191 21.50 4.15 17.14
CA THR A 191 22.62 3.73 16.27
C THR A 191 23.83 4.64 16.46
N THR A 192 23.62 5.96 16.53
CA THR A 192 24.69 6.92 16.80
C THR A 192 25.28 6.73 18.20
N SER A 193 24.45 6.55 19.23
CA SER A 193 24.93 6.28 20.60
C SER A 193 25.73 4.99 20.70
N LEU A 194 25.30 3.91 20.04
CA LEU A 194 26.04 2.65 19.99
C LEU A 194 27.39 2.82 19.27
N GLN A 195 27.44 3.57 18.17
CA GLN A 195 28.69 3.90 17.48
C GLN A 195 29.64 4.73 18.37
N SER A 196 29.11 5.69 19.13
CA SER A 196 29.91 6.48 20.09
C SER A 196 30.49 5.61 21.21
N VAL A 197 29.70 4.69 21.77
CA VAL A 197 30.18 3.73 22.79
C VAL A 197 31.23 2.78 22.20
N MET A 198 31.01 2.27 20.99
CA MET A 198 32.00 1.43 20.30
C MET A 198 33.33 2.16 20.05
N MET A 199 33.29 3.45 19.69
CA MET A 199 34.50 4.25 19.52
C MET A 199 35.23 4.48 20.85
N LEU A 200 34.50 4.76 21.93
CA LEU A 200 35.06 4.89 23.27
C LEU A 200 35.76 3.59 23.71
N VAL A 201 35.10 2.44 23.58
CA VAL A 201 35.69 1.13 23.95
C VAL A 201 36.94 0.82 23.12
N LYS A 202 36.96 1.18 21.82
CA LYS A 202 38.16 1.05 20.98
C LYS A 202 39.31 1.95 21.43
N SER A 203 39.02 3.16 21.91
CA SER A 203 40.04 4.09 22.41
C SER A 203 40.64 3.70 23.77
N TYR A 204 39.91 2.96 24.60
CA TYR A 204 40.41 2.44 25.89
C TYR A 204 41.13 1.09 25.77
N GLY A 205 41.03 0.41 24.62
CA GLY A 205 41.69 -0.86 24.32
C GLY A 205 42.98 -0.73 23.50
N SER A 206 43.50 0.49 23.31
CA SER A 206 44.82 0.77 22.72
C SER A 206 45.79 1.28 23.79
#